data_AF-A0A7S3HYZ7-F1
#
_entry.id   AF-A0A7S3HYZ7-F1
#
_cell.length_a   1.000
_cell.length_b   1.000
_cell.length_c   1.000
_cell.angle_alpha   90.00
_cell.angle_beta   90.00
_cell.angle_gamma   90.00
#
_symmetry.space_group_name_H-M   'P 1'
#
loop_
_entity.id
_entity.type
_entity.pdbx_description
1 polymer ?
#
loop_
_entity_poly.entity_id
_entity_poly.type
_entity_poly.pdbx_seq_one_letter_code
_entity_poly.pdbx_strand_id
1 'polypeptide(L)'
;RENMQEGRPRESLVLHDTPIEIGPATDPSDPFKKSFGTSKRKGQLPPMENRPKQEDILNAILPPREWVENGKHWIQYVSHQPASRIDVARLREMLDQKLMERQARESGICPVREELFSQCFDEIIRQVTLNLPERGLLLLRVRDEIMMTIAAYQTLYQ
;
A
#
# COMPACT_ATOMS: atom_id res chain seq x y z
N ARG A 1 13.11 -0.70 13.49
CA ARG A 1 12.61 0.54 14.10
C ARG A 1 11.79 1.21 13.02
N GLU A 2 10.53 0.82 12.89
CA GLU A 2 9.63 1.45 11.92
C GLU A 2 9.21 2.77 12.53
N ASN A 3 9.57 3.87 11.86
CA ASN A 3 9.15 5.20 12.26
C ASN A 3 7.63 5.26 12.08
N MET A 4 6.88 5.14 13.17
CA MET A 4 5.45 5.40 13.18
C MET A 4 5.27 6.84 12.68
N GLN A 5 4.56 7.02 11.56
CA GLN A 5 4.38 8.36 10.99
C GLN A 5 3.48 9.19 11.93
N GLU A 6 4.00 10.31 12.42
CA GLU A 6 3.20 11.31 13.13
C GLU A 6 2.35 12.08 12.11
N GLY A 7 1.04 12.10 12.35
CA GLY A 7 0.08 12.80 11.50
C GLY A 7 -0.52 11.94 10.39
N ARG A 8 -1.68 12.38 9.90
CA ARG A 8 -2.48 11.64 8.91
C ARG A 8 -1.72 11.48 7.58
N PRO A 9 -1.75 10.28 6.96
CA PRO A 9 -1.15 10.03 5.65
C PRO A 9 -1.68 11.00 4.60
N ARG A 10 -0.81 11.35 3.64
CA ARG A 10 -1.20 12.19 2.49
C ARG A 10 -2.27 11.51 1.65
N GLU A 11 -3.08 12.35 1.02
CA GLU A 11 -4.10 11.90 0.07
C GLU A 11 -3.48 11.08 -1.07
N SER A 12 -4.17 10.02 -1.49
CA SER A 12 -3.67 9.05 -2.45
C SER A 12 -4.69 8.76 -3.54
N LEU A 13 -4.22 8.28 -4.69
CA LEU A 13 -5.10 7.74 -5.74
C LEU A 13 -5.66 6.36 -5.39
N VAL A 14 -5.01 5.63 -4.48
CA VAL A 14 -5.49 4.32 -4.00
C VAL A 14 -6.72 4.52 -3.13
N LEU A 15 -7.77 3.72 -3.38
CA LEU A 15 -9.00 3.78 -2.61
C LEU A 15 -8.81 3.09 -1.26
N HIS A 16 -9.09 3.83 -0.19
CA HIS A 16 -9.00 3.34 1.19
C HIS A 16 -10.36 3.42 1.90
N ASP A 17 -10.59 2.50 2.82
CA ASP A 17 -11.77 2.52 3.68
C ASP A 17 -11.62 3.56 4.80
N THR A 18 -12.66 3.74 5.61
CA THR A 18 -12.63 4.65 6.76
C THR A 18 -11.58 4.21 7.77
N PRO A 19 -10.75 5.15 8.30
CA PRO A 19 -9.78 4.82 9.35
C PRO A 19 -10.42 4.22 10.60
N ILE A 20 -9.74 3.26 11.22
CA ILE A 20 -10.15 2.57 12.44
C ILE A 20 -9.21 2.98 13.57
N GLU A 21 -9.76 3.39 14.72
CA GLU A 21 -9.00 3.68 15.94
C GLU A 21 -8.68 2.38 16.68
N ILE A 22 -7.39 2.06 16.89
CA ILE A 22 -6.94 0.83 17.57
C ILE A 22 -6.72 1.05 19.08
N GLY A 23 -7.06 2.23 19.60
CA GLY A 23 -6.91 2.62 21.01
C GLY A 23 -5.76 3.60 21.24
N PRO A 24 -5.41 3.89 22.52
CA PRO A 24 -4.39 4.88 22.84
C PRO A 24 -3.03 4.44 22.29
N ALA A 25 -2.27 5.39 21.74
CA ALA A 25 -0.90 5.15 21.28
C ALA A 25 -0.06 4.75 22.50
N THR A 26 0.15 3.45 22.70
CA THR A 26 0.96 2.96 23.81
C THR A 26 2.40 3.37 23.63
N ASP A 27 2.94 3.99 24.66
CA ASP A 27 4.35 4.37 24.79
C ASP A 27 5.26 3.15 24.52
N PRO A 28 6.31 3.24 23.68
CA PRO A 28 7.22 2.12 23.39
C PRO A 28 7.95 1.54 24.61
N SER A 29 7.78 2.15 25.79
CA SER A 29 8.43 1.83 27.06
C SER A 29 7.64 0.90 27.99
N ASP A 30 6.42 0.48 27.64
CA ASP A 30 5.61 -0.41 28.49
C ASP A 30 6.09 -1.89 28.45
N PRO A 31 6.56 -2.47 29.58
CA PRO A 31 7.12 -3.82 29.64
C PRO A 31 6.11 -4.96 29.36
N PHE A 32 4.81 -4.68 29.27
CA PHE A 32 3.75 -5.71 29.26
C PHE A 32 3.16 -6.08 27.89
N LYS A 33 3.67 -5.58 26.75
CA LYS A 33 3.25 -6.04 25.41
C LYS A 33 4.43 -6.29 24.45
N LYS A 34 5.27 -7.26 24.79
CA LYS A 34 5.97 -8.09 23.77
C LYS A 34 5.14 -9.33 23.49
N SER A 35 4.08 -9.19 22.69
CA SER A 35 3.32 -10.34 22.18
C SER A 35 2.89 -10.19 20.73
N PHE A 36 3.72 -9.57 19.89
CA PHE A 36 3.80 -9.91 18.47
C PHE A 36 5.21 -10.41 18.16
N GLY A 37 5.63 -11.41 18.94
CA GLY A 37 6.78 -12.24 18.64
C GLY A 37 6.44 -13.19 17.51
N THR A 38 7.15 -13.03 16.40
CA THR A 38 7.70 -14.11 15.58
C THR A 38 7.40 -15.51 16.11
N SER A 39 6.32 -16.12 15.64
CA SER A 39 6.12 -17.56 15.82
C SER A 39 7.09 -18.33 14.93
N LYS A 40 8.32 -18.51 15.42
CA LYS A 40 9.10 -19.72 15.10
C LYS A 40 8.38 -20.90 15.74
N ARG A 41 7.37 -21.45 15.06
CA ARG A 41 6.93 -22.83 15.30
C ARG A 41 7.77 -23.74 14.40
N LYS A 42 8.86 -24.30 14.97
CA LYS A 42 9.35 -25.60 14.52
C LYS A 42 8.31 -26.62 14.97
N GLY A 43 7.48 -27.08 14.04
CA GLY A 43 6.44 -28.06 14.32
C GLY A 43 5.36 -28.02 13.24
N GLN A 44 5.54 -28.88 12.23
CA GLN A 44 4.59 -29.28 11.20
C GLN A 44 4.01 -28.16 10.33
N LEU A 45 4.36 -28.19 9.03
CA LEU A 45 3.68 -27.39 8.02
C LEU A 45 2.17 -27.68 8.11
N PRO A 46 1.32 -26.64 8.20
CA PRO A 46 -0.12 -26.85 8.13
C PRO A 46 -0.47 -27.51 6.79
N PRO A 47 -1.55 -28.33 6.73
CA PRO A 47 -2.01 -28.92 5.48
C PRO A 47 -2.12 -27.86 4.38
N MET A 48 -1.67 -28.22 3.17
CA MET A 48 -1.54 -27.37 1.99
C MET A 48 -2.89 -26.98 1.35
N GLU A 49 -3.92 -26.72 2.16
CA GLU A 49 -5.31 -26.52 1.71
C GLU A 49 -5.94 -25.20 2.16
N ASN A 50 -5.27 -24.41 3.01
CA ASN A 50 -5.75 -23.06 3.30
C ASN A 50 -5.29 -22.12 2.18
N ARG A 51 -6.07 -22.06 1.09
CA ARG A 51 -5.96 -20.96 0.11
C ARG A 51 -6.09 -19.66 0.90
N PRO A 52 -5.09 -18.77 0.89
CA PRO A 52 -5.17 -17.51 1.63
C PRO A 52 -6.41 -16.74 1.18
N LYS A 53 -7.10 -16.09 2.12
CA LYS A 53 -8.29 -15.32 1.77
C LYS A 53 -7.86 -14.16 0.89
N GLN A 54 -8.75 -13.72 0.01
CA GLN A 54 -8.50 -12.59 -0.88
C GLN A 54 -8.07 -11.32 -0.12
N GLU A 55 -8.64 -11.10 1.07
CA GLU A 55 -8.28 -10.00 1.98
C GLU A 55 -6.83 -10.11 2.47
N ASP A 56 -6.39 -11.32 2.86
CA ASP A 56 -5.01 -11.56 3.30
C ASP A 56 -4.02 -11.27 2.16
N ILE A 57 -4.37 -11.67 0.94
CA ILE A 57 -3.57 -11.39 -0.26
C ILE A 57 -3.54 -9.88 -0.53
N LEU A 58 -4.69 -9.19 -0.46
CA LEU A 58 -4.76 -7.76 -0.72
C LEU A 58 -3.90 -6.98 0.29
N ASN A 59 -3.99 -7.32 1.58
CA ASN A 59 -3.18 -6.71 2.64
C ASN A 59 -1.69 -7.04 2.52
N ALA A 60 -1.33 -8.19 1.96
CA ALA A 60 0.05 -8.52 1.67
C ALA A 60 0.62 -7.73 0.48
N ILE A 61 -0.21 -7.43 -0.52
CA ILE A 61 0.19 -6.66 -1.71
C ILE A 61 0.22 -5.16 -1.42
N LEU A 62 -0.80 -4.65 -0.75
CA LEU A 62 -0.98 -3.25 -0.36
C LEU A 62 -1.21 -3.19 1.16
N PRO A 63 -0.14 -3.02 1.95
CA PRO A 63 -0.25 -3.01 3.39
C PRO A 63 -1.10 -1.82 3.87
N PRO A 64 -1.82 -1.97 4.99
CA PRO A 64 -2.59 -0.89 5.57
C PRO A 64 -1.68 0.25 6.02
N ARG A 65 -2.24 1.47 6.02
CA ARG A 65 -1.55 2.66 6.53
C ARG A 65 -1.77 2.76 8.02
N GLU A 66 -0.71 3.04 8.76
CA GLU A 66 -0.75 3.23 10.22
C GLU A 66 -0.16 4.60 10.56
N TRP A 67 -0.84 5.34 11.45
CA TRP A 67 -0.35 6.64 11.95
C TRP A 67 -0.87 6.92 13.35
N VAL A 68 -0.20 7.88 14.01
CA VAL A 68 -0.65 8.42 15.30
C VAL A 68 -1.11 9.86 15.11
N GLU A 69 -2.30 10.16 15.63
CA GLU A 69 -2.89 11.50 15.61
C GLU A 69 -3.54 11.78 16.97
N ASN A 70 -3.15 12.87 17.63
CA ASN A 70 -3.69 13.28 18.93
C ASN A 70 -3.61 12.19 20.02
N GLY A 71 -2.53 11.40 20.05
CA GLY A 71 -2.33 10.31 21.01
C GLY A 71 -3.18 9.06 20.74
N LYS A 72 -3.89 9.00 19.62
CA LYS A 72 -4.66 7.84 19.16
C LYS A 72 -3.95 7.14 18.01
N HIS A 73 -3.97 5.82 18.03
CA HIS A 73 -3.43 5.01 16.94
C HIS A 73 -4.51 4.69 15.91
N TRP A 74 -4.21 4.95 14.65
CA TRP A 74 -5.13 4.75 13.53
C TRP A 74 -4.54 3.78 12.52
N ILE A 75 -5.40 2.91 12.00
CA ILE A 75 -5.11 2.07 10.85
C ILE A 75 -6.12 2.34 9.74
N GLN A 76 -5.67 2.26 8.50
CA GLN A 76 -6.53 2.41 7.34
C GLN A 76 -6.20 1.34 6.32
N TYR A 77 -7.18 0.49 6.07
CA TYR A 77 -7.11 -0.57 5.07
C TYR A 77 -7.45 -0.05 3.69
N VAL A 78 -6.92 -0.75 2.69
CA VAL A 78 -7.29 -0.57 1.31
C VAL A 78 -8.70 -1.10 1.09
N SER A 79 -9.49 -0.40 0.26
CA SER A 79 -10.89 -0.75 0.08
C SER A 79 -11.06 -2.07 -0.64
N HIS A 80 -12.00 -2.88 -0.16
CA HIS A 80 -12.39 -4.15 -0.78
C HIS A 80 -13.48 -4.00 -1.86
N GLN A 81 -13.92 -2.76 -2.13
CA GLN A 81 -14.95 -2.53 -3.13
C GLN A 81 -14.43 -2.82 -4.55
N PRO A 82 -15.10 -3.70 -5.32
CA PRO A 82 -14.72 -3.98 -6.69
C PRO A 82 -14.94 -2.74 -7.57
N ALA A 83 -14.06 -2.54 -8.55
CA ALA A 83 -14.16 -1.38 -9.44
C ALA A 83 -15.00 -1.66 -10.68
N SER A 84 -15.80 -0.67 -11.06
CA SER A 84 -16.52 -0.61 -12.33
C SER A 84 -15.73 0.16 -13.39
N ARG A 85 -16.20 0.13 -14.65
CA ARG A 85 -15.62 0.96 -15.73
C ARG A 85 -15.67 2.46 -15.42
N ILE A 86 -16.68 2.90 -14.68
CA ILE A 86 -16.85 4.31 -14.28
C ILE A 86 -15.75 4.68 -13.27
N ASP A 87 -15.44 3.79 -12.33
CA ASP A 87 -14.40 4.02 -11.32
C ASP A 87 -13.01 4.12 -11.95
N VAL A 88 -12.73 3.29 -12.97
CA VAL A 88 -11.49 3.39 -13.75
C VAL A 88 -11.39 4.73 -14.49
N ALA A 89 -12.49 5.22 -15.07
CA ALA A 89 -12.51 6.53 -15.72
C ALA A 89 -12.25 7.65 -14.70
N ARG A 90 -12.87 7.57 -13.51
CA ARG A 90 -12.63 8.52 -12.42
C ARG A 90 -11.19 8.50 -11.94
N LEU A 91 -10.57 7.32 -11.80
CA LEU A 91 -9.16 7.19 -11.42
C LEU A 91 -8.25 7.95 -12.40
N ARG A 92 -8.50 7.81 -13.71
CA ARG A 92 -7.77 8.55 -14.73
C ARG A 92 -7.96 10.06 -14.54
N GLU A 93 -9.20 10.53 -14.40
CA GLU A 93 -9.48 11.96 -14.21
C GLU A 93 -8.78 12.51 -12.95
N MET A 94 -8.79 11.76 -11.84
CA MET A 94 -8.08 12.13 -10.61
C MET A 94 -6.56 12.16 -10.80
N LEU A 95 -5.98 11.23 -11.57
CA LEU A 95 -4.56 11.25 -11.91
C LEU A 95 -4.21 12.50 -12.72
N ASP A 96 -4.96 12.76 -13.79
CA ASP A 96 -4.74 13.92 -14.68
C ASP A 96 -4.86 15.23 -13.89
N GLN A 97 -5.87 15.34 -13.02
CA GLN A 97 -6.06 16.49 -12.15
C GLN A 97 -4.87 16.69 -11.19
N LYS A 98 -4.40 15.62 -10.51
CA LYS A 98 -3.26 15.71 -9.57
C LYS A 98 -1.94 16.03 -10.28
N LEU A 99 -1.74 15.52 -11.50
CA LEU A 99 -0.58 15.87 -12.32
C LEU A 99 -0.57 17.37 -12.65
N MET A 100 -1.73 17.94 -13.00
CA MET A 100 -1.88 19.36 -13.28
C MET A 100 -1.69 20.23 -12.03
N GLU A 101 -2.37 19.88 -10.92
CA GLU A 101 -2.29 20.60 -9.64
C GLU A 101 -0.87 20.66 -9.08
N ARG A 102 -0.13 19.55 -9.18
CA ARG A 102 1.27 19.47 -8.72
C ARG A 102 2.28 19.88 -9.78
N GLN A 103 1.82 20.41 -10.92
CA GLN A 103 2.66 20.89 -12.03
C GLN A 103 3.73 19.89 -12.46
N ALA A 104 3.33 18.62 -12.61
CA ALA A 104 4.24 17.56 -13.04
C ALA A 104 4.78 17.84 -14.45
N ARG A 105 6.06 17.56 -14.67
CA ARG A 105 6.69 17.75 -15.99
C ARG A 105 6.16 16.71 -16.98
N GLU A 106 5.86 17.15 -18.20
CA GLU A 106 5.43 16.28 -19.30
C GLU A 106 6.58 15.46 -19.91
N SER A 107 7.83 15.91 -19.77
CA SER A 107 9.01 15.24 -20.33
C SER A 107 10.15 15.16 -19.31
N GLY A 108 11.06 14.22 -19.54
CA GLY A 108 12.19 13.95 -18.64
C GLY A 108 11.79 13.32 -17.30
N ILE A 109 12.75 13.25 -16.38
CA ILE A 109 12.56 12.70 -15.03
C ILE A 109 11.75 13.70 -14.20
N CYS A 110 10.68 13.22 -13.57
CA CYS A 110 9.82 14.03 -12.72
C CYS A 110 9.34 13.20 -11.52
N PRO A 111 9.79 13.53 -10.28
CA PRO A 111 9.46 12.75 -9.10
C PRO A 111 7.97 12.81 -8.74
N VAL A 112 7.31 13.95 -9.00
CA VAL A 112 5.85 14.09 -8.81
C VAL A 112 5.08 13.14 -9.73
N ARG A 113 5.51 13.06 -11.00
CA ARG A 113 4.91 12.15 -11.97
C ARG A 113 5.14 10.70 -11.55
N GLU A 114 6.37 10.35 -11.21
CA GLU A 114 6.73 9.02 -10.73
C GLU A 114 5.88 8.60 -9.51
N GLU A 115 5.74 9.48 -8.51
CA GLU A 115 4.90 9.26 -7.33
C GLU A 115 3.43 9.01 -7.71
N LEU A 116 2.84 9.88 -8.54
CA LEU A 116 1.42 9.77 -8.92
C LEU A 116 1.14 8.54 -9.79
N PHE A 117 2.04 8.20 -10.72
CA PHE A 117 1.91 6.98 -11.52
C PHE A 117 2.11 5.71 -10.67
N SER A 118 3.01 5.74 -9.69
CA SER A 118 3.15 4.64 -8.72
C SER A 118 1.84 4.42 -7.96
N GLN A 119 1.23 5.48 -7.43
CA GLN A 119 -0.05 5.38 -6.74
C GLN A 119 -1.19 4.90 -7.64
N CYS A 120 -1.24 5.37 -8.90
CA CYS A 120 -2.22 4.88 -9.88
C CYS A 120 -2.03 3.38 -10.16
N PHE A 121 -0.77 2.94 -10.28
CA PHE A 121 -0.48 1.53 -10.52
C PHE A 121 -0.84 0.66 -9.31
N ASP A 122 -0.62 1.14 -8.09
CA ASP A 122 -1.08 0.46 -6.87
C ASP A 122 -2.61 0.33 -6.83
N GLU A 123 -3.36 1.35 -7.29
CA GLU A 123 -4.82 1.26 -7.40
C GLU A 123 -5.25 0.26 -8.47
N ILE A 124 -4.55 0.18 -9.62
CA ILE A 124 -4.78 -0.86 -10.62
C ILE A 124 -4.53 -2.25 -10.02
N ILE A 125 -3.44 -2.42 -9.25
CA ILE A 125 -3.13 -3.67 -8.57
C ILE A 125 -4.25 -4.03 -7.59
N ARG A 126 -4.78 -3.07 -6.81
CA ARG A 126 -5.96 -3.28 -5.94
C ARG A 126 -7.14 -3.83 -6.72
N GLN A 127 -7.54 -3.14 -7.80
CA GLN A 127 -8.69 -3.50 -8.63
C GLN A 127 -8.53 -4.87 -9.28
N VAL A 128 -7.34 -5.17 -9.80
CA VAL A 128 -7.04 -6.47 -10.43
C VAL A 128 -7.01 -7.59 -9.39
N THR A 129 -6.44 -7.34 -8.20
CA THR A 129 -6.41 -8.31 -7.10
C THR A 129 -7.81 -8.66 -6.64
N LEU A 130 -8.73 -7.67 -6.58
CA LEU A 130 -10.11 -7.91 -6.19
C LEU A 130 -10.90 -8.75 -7.21
N ASN A 131 -10.51 -8.71 -8.48
CA ASN A 131 -11.10 -9.55 -9.52
C ASN A 131 -10.47 -10.95 -9.56
N LEU A 132 -9.13 -11.02 -9.55
CA LEU A 132 -8.37 -12.27 -9.56
C LEU A 132 -7.02 -12.08 -8.84
N PRO A 133 -6.87 -12.57 -7.59
CA PRO A 133 -5.70 -12.29 -6.76
C PRO A 133 -4.36 -12.69 -7.38
N GLU A 134 -4.33 -13.77 -8.17
CA GLU A 134 -3.12 -14.27 -8.83
C GLU A 134 -2.57 -13.26 -9.86
N ARG A 135 -3.45 -12.50 -10.53
CA ARG A 135 -3.03 -11.43 -11.44
C ARG A 135 -2.48 -10.24 -10.68
N GLY A 136 -3.08 -9.92 -9.54
CA GLY A 136 -2.58 -8.89 -8.62
C GLY A 136 -1.15 -9.19 -8.17
N LEU A 137 -0.91 -10.43 -7.73
CA LEU A 137 0.43 -10.91 -7.34
C LEU A 137 1.44 -10.87 -8.48
N LEU A 138 1.01 -11.11 -9.73
CA LEU A 138 1.88 -10.98 -10.88
C LEU A 138 2.26 -9.52 -11.14
N LEU A 139 1.28 -8.61 -11.10
CA LEU A 139 1.53 -7.17 -11.28
C LEU A 139 2.42 -6.59 -10.18
N LEU A 140 2.26 -7.05 -8.93
CA LEU A 140 3.14 -6.70 -7.82
C LEU A 140 4.61 -7.04 -8.14
N ARG A 141 4.87 -8.27 -8.61
CA ARG A 141 6.24 -8.68 -8.97
C ARG A 141 6.83 -7.83 -10.09
N VAL A 142 6.03 -7.52 -11.11
CA VAL A 142 6.46 -6.64 -12.21
C VAL A 142 6.80 -5.24 -11.69
N ARG A 143 5.97 -4.68 -10.80
CA ARG A 143 6.23 -3.39 -10.15
C ARG A 143 7.58 -3.40 -9.44
N ASP A 144 7.78 -4.39 -8.57
CA ASP A 144 8.95 -4.47 -7.71
C ASP A 144 10.24 -4.67 -8.53
N GLU A 145 10.19 -5.47 -9.61
CA GLU A 145 11.31 -5.64 -10.55
C GLU A 145 11.68 -4.33 -11.27
N ILE A 146 10.68 -3.58 -11.75
CA ILE A 146 10.91 -2.28 -12.39
C ILE A 146 11.50 -1.28 -11.40
N MET A 147 11.00 -1.24 -10.17
CA MET A 147 11.52 -0.37 -9.12
C MET A 147 12.96 -0.72 -8.75
N MET A 148 13.30 -2.01 -8.63
CA MET A 148 14.68 -2.46 -8.42
C MET A 148 15.59 -2.05 -9.57
N THR A 149 15.12 -2.18 -10.81
CA THR A 149 15.86 -1.77 -12.01
C THR A 149 16.12 -0.26 -12.01
N ILE A 150 15.10 0.56 -11.73
CA ILE A 150 15.24 2.02 -11.63
C ILE A 150 16.24 2.41 -10.54
N ALA A 151 16.14 1.81 -9.35
CA ALA A 151 17.05 2.07 -8.23
C ALA A 151 18.51 1.72 -8.58
N ALA A 152 18.73 0.62 -9.30
CA ALA A 152 20.06 0.23 -9.78
C ALA A 152 20.62 1.28 -10.76
N TYR A 153 19.83 1.73 -11.74
CA TYR A 153 20.26 2.80 -12.64
C TYR A 153 20.52 4.12 -11.92
N GLN A 154 19.66 4.51 -10.96
CA GLN A 154 19.89 5.71 -10.15
C GLN A 154 21.21 5.63 -9.38
N THR A 155 21.58 4.45 -8.87
CA THR A 155 22.86 4.25 -8.17
C THR A 155 24.06 4.32 -9.12
N LEU A 156 23.93 3.85 -10.36
CA LEU A 156 25.02 3.88 -11.35
C LEU A 156 25.31 5.29 -11.91
N TYR A 157 24.30 6.18 -11.90
CA TYR A 157 24.39 7.53 -12.44
C TYR A 157 24.39 8.63 -11.36
N GLN A 158 24.43 8.25 -10.07
CA GLN A 158 24.75 9.15 -8.94
C GLN A 158 26.27 9.29 -8.80
#